data_AF-A0A1W9UNT0-F1
#
_entry.id   AF-A0A1W9UNT0-F1
#
_cell.length_a   1.000
_cell.length_b   1.000
_cell.length_c   1.000
_cell.angle_alpha   90.00
_cell.angle_beta   90.00
_cell.angle_gamma   90.00
#
_symmetry.space_group_name_H-M   'P 1'
#
loop_
_entity.id
_entity.type
_entity.pdbx_description
1 polymer ?
#
loop_
_entity_poly.entity_id
_entity_poly.type
_entity_poly.pdbx_seq_one_letter_code
_entity_poly.pdbx_strand_id
1 'polypeptide(L)' 'MRKPHPCGGYEWEVTRIGADIGLRCLTCGRRVMLPRTKFEKRVKAMLGAEDVESKQ' A
#
# COMPACT_ATOMS: atom_id res chain seq x y z
N MET A 1 -4.25 -7.71 -7.59
CA MET A 1 -2.94 -8.23 -7.13
C MET A 1 -3.03 -9.75 -7.07
N ARG A 2 -2.34 -10.51 -7.94
CA ARG A 2 -2.48 -12.00 -7.95
C ARG A 2 -1.90 -12.70 -6.71
N LYS A 3 -1.35 -11.97 -5.75
CA LYS A 3 -1.02 -12.50 -4.43
C LYS A 3 -1.66 -11.63 -3.36
N PRO A 4 -2.76 -12.08 -2.71
CA PRO A 4 -3.21 -11.50 -1.46
C PRO A 4 -2.06 -11.51 -0.44
N HIS A 5 -2.19 -10.68 0.60
CA HIS A 5 -1.33 -10.83 1.77
C HIS A 5 -1.36 -12.29 2.22
N PRO A 6 -0.26 -12.91 2.69
CA PRO A 6 -0.24 -14.30 3.15
C PRO A 6 -1.32 -14.67 4.19
N CYS A 7 -1.99 -13.70 4.80
CA CYS A 7 -3.15 -13.93 5.67
C CYS A 7 -4.52 -14.03 4.95
N GLY A 8 -4.57 -13.89 3.62
CA GLY A 8 -5.82 -13.82 2.84
C GLY A 8 -6.47 -12.43 2.75
N GLY A 9 -5.91 -11.43 3.44
CA GLY A 9 -6.40 -10.05 3.43
C GLY A 9 -6.00 -9.27 2.18
N TYR A 10 -6.90 -8.39 1.74
CA TYR A 10 -6.68 -7.48 0.60
C TYR A 10 -6.57 -6.02 1.03
N GLU A 11 -6.96 -5.72 2.27
CA GLU A 11 -7.02 -4.37 2.80
C GLU A 11 -5.73 -3.99 3.53
N TRP A 12 -5.22 -2.82 3.18
CA TRP A 12 -3.98 -2.29 3.70
C TRP A 12 -4.18 -0.84 4.11
N GLU A 13 -3.70 -0.51 5.30
CA GLU A 13 -3.65 0.85 5.82
C GLU A 13 -2.23 1.41 5.65
N VAL A 14 -2.14 2.61 5.09
CA VAL A 14 -0.87 3.33 5.00
C VAL A 14 -0.58 3.98 6.35
N THR A 15 0.47 3.51 7.01
CA THR A 15 0.84 3.95 8.36
C THR A 15 2.01 4.95 8.37
N ARG A 16 2.85 4.92 7.33
CA ARG A 16 4.00 5.82 7.17
C ARG A 16 4.19 6.17 5.71
N ILE A 17 4.42 7.44 5.44
CA ILE A 17 4.78 7.97 4.12
C ILE A 17 6.13 8.68 4.26
N GLY A 18 7.15 8.18 3.55
CA GLY A 18 8.53 8.68 3.62
C GLY A 18 9.41 8.01 2.57
N ALA A 19 10.70 7.80 2.88
CA ALA A 19 11.62 7.03 2.03
C ALA A 19 11.12 5.57 1.84
N ASP A 20 10.54 5.01 2.90
CA ASP A 20 9.84 3.73 2.90
C ASP A 20 8.36 3.96 3.23
N ILE A 21 7.49 3.27 2.49
CA ILE A 21 6.05 3.26 2.72
C ILE A 21 5.73 2.12 3.70
N GLY A 22 5.20 2.47 4.86
CA GLY A 22 4.73 1.49 5.85
C GLY A 22 3.30 1.08 5.57
N LEU A 23 3.05 -0.20 5.31
CA LEU A 23 1.72 -0.75 5.10
C LEU A 23 1.36 -1.69 6.25
N ARG A 24 0.18 -1.51 6.83
CA ARG A 24 -0.39 -2.40 7.85
C ARG A 24 -1.55 -3.16 7.25
N CYS A 25 -1.53 -4.49 7.36
CA CYS A 25 -2.68 -5.30 6.99
C CYS A 25 -3.78 -5.12 8.04
N LEU A 26 -4.98 -4.72 7.61
CA LEU A 26 -6.12 -4.55 8.52
C LEU A 26 -6.67 -5.90 9.02
N THR A 27 -6.48 -6.99 8.27
CA THR A 27 -6.99 -8.32 8.60
C THR A 27 -6.16 -9.06 9.65
N CYS A 28 -4.83 -8.86 9.67
CA CYS A 28 -3.93 -9.59 10.60
C CYS A 28 -3.00 -8.67 11.42
N GLY A 29 -3.06 -7.36 11.22
CA GLY A 29 -2.25 -6.38 11.94
C GLY A 29 -0.75 -6.36 11.56
N ARG A 30 -0.30 -7.24 10.66
CA ARG A 30 1.11 -7.30 10.23
C ARG A 30 1.51 -6.04 9.48
N ARG A 31 2.71 -5.53 9.78
CA ARG A 31 3.28 -4.35 9.12
C ARG A 31 4.37 -4.79 8.16
N VAL A 32 4.37 -4.22 6.96
CA VAL A 32 5.41 -4.43 5.94
C VAL A 32 5.93 -3.07 5.50
N MET A 33 7.23 -2.99 5.26
CA MET A 33 7.85 -1.80 4.66
C MET A 33 8.05 -2.07 3.17
N LEU A 34 7.55 -1.16 2.34
CA LEU A 34 7.73 -1.20 0.90
C LEU A 34 8.55 0.02 0.48
N PRO A 35 9.64 -0.16 -0.29
CA PRO A 35 10.37 0.98 -0.83
C PRO A 35 9.48 1.76 -1.80
N ARG A 36 9.62 3.10 -1.78
CA ARG A 36 8.77 4.02 -2.53
C ARG A 36 8.64 3.66 -4.01
N THR A 37 9.73 3.29 -4.69
CA THR A 37 9.73 2.93 -6.12
C THR A 37 8.81 1.73 -6.44
N LYS A 38 8.71 0.75 -5.54
CA LYS A 38 7.80 -0.38 -5.70
C LYS A 38 6.36 0.00 -5.43
N PHE A 39 6.14 0.91 -4.47
CA PHE A 39 4.81 1.43 -4.16
C PHE A 39 4.27 2.28 -5.32
N GLU A 40 5.06 3.22 -5.84
CA GLU A 40 4.67 4.08 -6.96
C GLU A 40 4.31 3.27 -8.22
N LYS A 41 5.09 2.23 -8.56
CA LYS A 41 4.74 1.33 -9.68
C LYS A 41 3.42 0.59 -9.48
N ARG A 42 3.10 0.21 -8.23
CA ARG A 42 1.85 -0.49 -7.89
C ARG A 42 0.66 0.44 -7.85
N VAL A 43 0.84 1.63 -7.28
CA VAL A 43 -0.17 2.69 -7.22
C VAL A 43 -0.48 3.20 -8.62
N LYS A 44 0.52 3.46 -9.47
CA LYS A 44 0.30 3.85 -10.87
C LYS A 44 -0.44 2.79 -11.69
N ALA A 45 -0.26 1.51 -11.37
CA ALA A 45 -1.02 0.42 -12.00
C ALA A 45 -2.46 0.29 -11.45
N MET A 46 -2.75 0.82 -10.26
CA MET A 46 -4.10 0.88 -9.68
C MET A 46 -4.85 2.15 -10.08
N LEU A 47 -4.18 3.30 -10.12
CA LEU A 47 -4.74 4.62 -10.47
C LEU A 47 -4.79 4.87 -11.99
N GLY A 48 -4.96 3.81 -12.80
CA GLY A 48 -5.36 3.96 -14.20
C GLY A 48 -6.75 4.59 -14.36
N ALA A 49 -7.47 4.79 -13.25
CA ALA A 49 -8.61 5.65 -13.11
C ALA A 49 -8.48 6.39 -11.75
N GLU A 50 -8.58 7.70 -11.81
CA GLU A 50 -8.87 8.62 -10.70
C GLU A 50 -7.67 9.08 -9.83
N ASP A 51 -7.38 10.37 -10.03
CA ASP A 51 -6.63 11.32 -9.23
C ASP A 51 -7.21 11.48 -7.80
N VAL A 52 -6.52 12.27 -6.95
CA VAL A 52 -6.99 12.95 -5.70
C VAL A 52 -6.32 12.51 -4.37
N GLU A 53 -5.29 13.30 -4.01
CA GLU A 53 -5.21 14.18 -2.81
C GLU A 53 -5.34 13.66 -1.36
N SER A 54 -4.35 14.05 -0.54
CA SER A 54 -4.35 14.34 0.92
C SER A 54 -2.98 13.93 1.45
N LYS A 55 -2.18 14.71 2.18
CA LYS A 55 -2.36 15.76 3.20
C LYS A 55 -0.88 16.14 3.52
N GLN A 56 -0.44 17.28 4.04
CA GLN A 56 -1.01 18.44 4.71
C GLN A 56 0.13 19.46 4.84
#